data_AF-A0A235IPH0-F1
#
_entry.id   AF-A0A235IPH0-F1
#
_cell.length_a   1.000
_cell.length_b   1.000
_cell.length_c   1.000
_cell.angle_alpha   90.00
_cell.angle_beta   90.00
_cell.angle_gamma   90.00
#
_symmetry.space_group_name_H-M   'P 1'
#
loop_
_entity.id
_entity.type
_entity.pdbx_description
1 polymer ?
#
loop_
_entity_poly.entity_id
_entity_poly.type
_entity_poly.pdbx_seq_one_letter_code
_entity_poly.pdbx_strand_id
1 'polypeptide(L)'
;MSDSKFTRAELFELLSASYSPEQIIAGLEQLAQSDPAVDPNAQEFPVDISDRLEKLFSLAQTTLDKSKLLEGSGNLANIQTGAIDMAEWH
;
A
#
# COMPACT_ATOMS: atom_id res chain seq x y z
N MET A 1 22.04 -21.09 -11.00
CA MET A 1 20.60 -20.95 -10.71
C MET A 1 20.04 -20.20 -11.88
N SER A 2 18.98 -20.68 -12.52
CA SER A 2 18.48 -20.06 -13.75
C SER A 2 17.96 -18.65 -13.42
N ASP A 3 18.71 -17.62 -13.83
CA ASP A 3 18.25 -16.24 -13.88
C ASP A 3 17.14 -16.13 -14.93
N SER A 4 15.99 -16.72 -14.63
CA SER A 4 14.79 -16.56 -15.41
C SER A 4 14.36 -15.09 -15.25
N LYS A 5 14.32 -14.37 -16.36
CA LYS A 5 13.82 -13.00 -16.42
C LYS A 5 12.42 -13.04 -17.03
N PHE A 6 11.56 -12.13 -16.61
CA PHE A 6 10.28 -11.87 -17.27
C PHE A 6 10.43 -10.65 -18.18
N THR A 7 9.80 -10.70 -19.35
CA THR A 7 9.61 -9.47 -20.12
C THR A 7 8.63 -8.54 -19.41
N ARG A 8 8.69 -7.24 -19.72
CA ARG A 8 7.70 -6.26 -19.22
C ARG A 8 6.26 -6.71 -19.51
N ALA A 9 6.02 -7.28 -20.69
CA ALA A 9 4.70 -7.76 -21.08
C ALA A 9 4.25 -8.93 -20.19
N GLU A 10 5.11 -9.92 -19.96
CA GLU A 10 4.80 -11.06 -19.09
C GLU A 10 4.57 -10.65 -17.64
N LEU A 11 5.38 -9.72 -17.12
CA LEU A 11 5.17 -9.19 -15.77
C LEU A 11 3.80 -8.52 -15.64
N PHE A 12 3.43 -7.70 -16.64
CA PHE A 12 2.13 -7.04 -16.66
C PHE A 12 1.00 -8.03 -16.80
N GLU A 13 1.13 -9.05 -17.65
CA GLU A 13 0.13 -10.11 -17.81
C GLU A 13 -0.06 -10.90 -16.52
N LEU A 14 1.03 -11.29 -15.86
CA LEU A 14 1.00 -12.02 -14.58
C LEU A 14 0.29 -11.21 -13.49
N LEU A 15 0.64 -9.93 -13.34
CA LEU A 15 0.07 -9.07 -12.31
C LEU A 15 -1.29 -8.49 -12.69
N SER A 16 -1.67 -8.50 -13.98
CA SER A 16 -2.98 -7.99 -14.44
C SER A 16 -4.16 -8.72 -13.82
N ALA A 17 -3.95 -9.95 -13.35
CA ALA A 17 -4.95 -10.74 -12.63
C ALA A 17 -5.36 -10.12 -11.29
N SER A 18 -4.51 -9.29 -10.68
CA SER A 18 -4.74 -8.70 -9.35
C SER A 18 -4.56 -7.19 -9.30
N TYR A 19 -3.85 -6.61 -10.25
CA TYR A 19 -3.47 -5.19 -10.25
C TYR A 19 -3.67 -4.56 -11.62
N SER A 20 -4.13 -3.30 -11.62
CA SER A 20 -4.21 -2.51 -12.85
C SER A 20 -2.82 -2.15 -13.38
N PRO A 21 -2.63 -1.96 -14.70
CA PRO A 21 -1.36 -1.56 -15.28
C PRO A 21 -0.76 -0.30 -14.64
N GLU A 22 -1.59 0.67 -14.25
CA GLU A 22 -1.16 1.88 -13.55
C GLU A 22 -0.56 1.59 -12.16
N GLN A 23 -1.14 0.63 -11.42
CA GLN A 23 -0.62 0.20 -10.11
C GLN A 23 0.73 -0.51 -10.28
N ILE A 24 0.87 -1.32 -11.32
CA ILE A 24 2.12 -2.03 -11.63
C ILE A 24 3.23 -1.02 -11.95
N ILE A 25 2.95 0.00 -12.77
CA ILE A 25 3.90 1.07 -13.09
C ILE A 25 4.30 1.82 -11.82
N ALA A 26 3.33 2.27 -11.02
CA ALA A 26 3.62 2.99 -9.79
C ALA A 26 4.45 2.15 -8.80
N GLY A 27 4.17 0.85 -8.70
CA GLY A 27 4.94 -0.08 -7.88
C GLY A 27 6.40 -0.22 -8.35
N LEU A 28 6.63 -0.28 -9.66
CA LEU A 28 7.98 -0.32 -10.24
C LEU A 28 8.75 0.98 -9.98
N GLU A 29 8.09 2.13 -10.11
CA GLU A 29 8.69 3.43 -9.79
C GLU A 29 9.05 3.54 -8.30
N GLN A 30 8.18 3.07 -7.42
CA GLN A 30 8.46 3.02 -5.98
C GLN A 30 9.61 2.07 -5.63
N LEU A 31 9.69 0.92 -6.29
CA LEU A 31 10.84 0.01 -6.13
C LEU A 31 12.13 0.68 -6.58
N ALA A 32 12.13 1.36 -7.74
CA ALA A 32 13.29 2.08 -8.25
C ALA A 32 13.78 3.20 -7.32
N GLN A 33 12.89 3.79 -6.52
CA GLN A 33 13.28 4.78 -5.49
C GLN A 33 14.06 4.15 -4.32
N SER A 34 13.79 2.89 -3.99
CA SER A 34 14.43 2.18 -2.88
C SER A 34 15.61 1.32 -3.32
N ASP A 35 15.56 0.81 -4.56
CA ASP A 35 16.55 -0.08 -5.15
C ASP A 35 16.96 0.48 -6.53
N PRO A 36 18.12 1.13 -6.64
CA PRO A 36 18.57 1.76 -7.89
C PRO A 36 18.95 0.75 -8.98
N ALA A 37 18.96 -0.56 -8.70
CA ALA A 37 19.15 -1.59 -9.71
C ALA A 37 17.83 -1.93 -10.44
N VAL A 38 16.69 -1.48 -9.92
CA VAL A 38 15.39 -1.62 -10.58
C VAL A 38 15.19 -0.44 -11.54
N ASP A 39 15.15 -0.73 -12.84
CA ASP A 39 14.77 0.27 -13.84
C ASP A 39 13.28 0.09 -14.19
N PRO A 40 12.40 1.07 -13.92
CA PRO A 40 10.96 0.96 -14.13
C PRO A 40 10.57 0.95 -15.62
N ASN A 41 11.50 1.30 -16.50
CA ASN A 41 11.36 1.27 -17.96
C ASN A 41 12.14 0.10 -18.58
N ALA A 42 12.69 -0.82 -17.77
CA ALA A 42 13.36 -2.00 -18.27
C ALA A 42 12.42 -2.83 -19.17
N GLN A 43 13.03 -3.44 -20.18
CA GLN A 43 12.32 -4.35 -21.08
C GLN A 43 12.21 -5.76 -20.46
N GLU A 44 13.13 -6.09 -19.56
CA GLU A 44 13.23 -7.36 -18.86
C GLU A 44 13.44 -7.11 -17.37
N PHE A 45 12.78 -7.90 -16.54
CA PHE A 45 12.87 -7.85 -15.09
C PHE A 45 13.26 -9.21 -14.51
N PRO A 46 13.98 -9.27 -13.39
CA PRO A 46 14.21 -10.52 -12.69
C PRO A 46 12.89 -11.11 -12.18
N VAL A 47 12.77 -12.45 -12.11
CA VAL A 47 11.57 -13.11 -11.57
C VAL A 47 11.18 -12.68 -10.17
N ASP A 48 12.14 -12.26 -9.35
CA ASP A 48 11.95 -11.78 -7.99
C ASP A 48 11.18 -10.43 -7.94
N ILE A 49 11.09 -9.70 -9.07
CA ILE A 49 10.39 -8.41 -9.11
C ILE A 49 8.91 -8.54 -8.75
N SER A 50 8.27 -9.66 -9.11
CA SER A 50 6.84 -9.88 -8.83
C SER A 50 6.59 -10.03 -7.33
N ASP A 51 7.44 -10.80 -6.63
CA ASP A 51 7.40 -10.93 -5.16
C ASP A 51 7.66 -9.59 -4.47
N ARG A 52 8.63 -8.81 -4.96
CA ARG A 52 8.90 -7.46 -4.43
C ARG A 52 7.71 -6.52 -4.60
N LEU A 53 7.07 -6.53 -5.77
CA LEU A 53 5.87 -5.74 -6.02
C LEU A 53 4.71 -6.18 -5.12
N GLU A 54 4.49 -7.49 -4.97
CA GLU A 54 3.43 -8.02 -4.09
C GLU A 54 3.65 -7.62 -2.63
N LYS A 55 4.89 -7.69 -2.13
CA LYS A 55 5.26 -7.19 -0.80
C LYS A 55 4.99 -5.69 -0.66
N LEU A 56 5.36 -4.90 -1.66
CA LEU A 56 5.13 -3.46 -1.66
C LEU A 56 3.64 -3.13 -1.60
N PHE A 57 2.82 -3.79 -2.42
CA PHE A 57 1.37 -3.60 -2.41
C PHE A 57 0.73 -4.08 -1.08
N SER A 58 1.20 -5.19 -0.53
CA SER A 58 0.72 -5.69 0.77
C SER A 58 1.05 -4.73 1.93
N LEU A 59 2.24 -4.12 1.91
CA LEU A 59 2.65 -3.10 2.88
C LEU A 59 1.82 -1.83 2.75
N ALA A 60 1.54 -1.38 1.52
CA ALA A 60 0.69 -0.23 1.26
C ALA A 60 -0.74 -0.46 1.78
N GLN A 61 -1.33 -1.63 1.53
CA GLN A 61 -2.65 -1.98 2.06
C GLN A 61 -2.67 -2.03 3.59
N THR A 62 -1.66 -2.65 4.21
CA THR A 62 -1.56 -2.72 5.68
C THR A 62 -1.42 -1.33 6.31
N THR A 63 -0.68 -0.43 5.68
CA THR A 63 -0.51 0.95 6.14
C THR A 63 -1.81 1.74 6.00
N LEU A 64 -2.51 1.62 4.87
CA LEU A 64 -3.79 2.29 4.65
C LEU A 64 -4.88 1.79 5.61
N ASP A 65 -4.95 0.48 5.84
CA ASP A 65 -5.89 -0.12 6.79
C ASP A 65 -5.62 0.37 8.22
N LYS A 66 -4.35 0.38 8.65
CA LYS A 66 -3.95 0.96 9.95
C LYS A 66 -4.29 2.44 10.05
N SER A 67 -4.01 3.25 9.02
CA SER A 67 -4.33 4.69 9.03
C SER A 67 -5.83 4.92 9.18
N LYS A 68 -6.65 4.13 8.48
CA LYS A 68 -8.11 4.19 8.56
C LYS A 68 -8.64 3.71 9.93
N LEU A 69 -7.99 2.72 10.54
CA LEU A 69 -8.30 2.22 11.89
C LEU A 69 -7.93 3.24 12.98
N LEU A 70 -6.82 3.96 12.79
CA LEU A 70 -6.36 5.03 13.68
C LEU A 70 -7.20 6.32 13.53
N GLU A 71 -7.61 6.68 12.31
CA GLU A 71 -8.56 7.77 12.08
C GLU A 71 -9.95 7.46 12.66
N GLY A 72 -10.39 6.19 12.59
CA GLY A 72 -11.65 5.73 13.20
C GLY A 72 -11.62 5.63 14.73
N SER A 73 -10.44 5.57 15.35
CA SER A 73 -10.28 5.44 16.81
C SER A 73 -10.04 6.78 17.52
N GLY A 74 -9.91 7.88 16.77
CA GLY A 74 -9.68 9.24 17.30
C GLY A 74 -10.93 9.97 17.81
N ASN A 75 -12.12 9.38 17.73
CA ASN A 75 -13.39 10.08 17.99
C ASN A 75 -14.20 9.50 19.16
N LEU A 76 -13.56 9.18 20.29
CA LEU A 76 -14.26 8.78 21.53
C LEU A 76 -13.81 9.53 22.80
N ALA A 77 -12.91 10.51 22.71
CA ALA A 77 -12.37 11.16 23.91
C ALA A 77 -13.01 12.52 24.27
N ASN A 78 -13.96 13.06 23.48
CA ASN A 78 -14.44 14.41 23.73
C ASN A 78 -15.91 14.64 23.35
N ILE A 79 -16.78 14.59 24.37
CA ILE A 79 -18.05 15.33 24.56
C ILE A 79 -19.20 14.38 24.94
N GLN A 80 -19.34 14.14 26.24
CA GLN A 80 -20.60 14.38 26.99
C GLN A 80 -20.36 14.19 28.49
N THR A 81 -19.45 14.99 29.06
CA THR A 81 -19.59 15.45 30.45
C THR A 81 -20.69 16.51 30.45
N GLY A 82 -21.93 16.06 30.39
CA GLY A 82 -23.14 16.88 30.44
C GLY A 82 -24.07 16.39 31.54
N ALA A 83 -23.52 16.04 32.69
CA ALA A 83 -24.25 15.70 33.91
C ALA A 83 -23.64 16.47 35.07
N ILE A 84 -23.82 17.79 35.06
CA ILE A 84 -23.79 18.58 36.28
C ILE A 84 -25.16 19.24 36.35
N ASP A 85 -26.06 18.46 36.93
CA ASP A 85 -27.16 18.86 37.80
C ASP A 85 -27.14 20.36 38.14
N MET A 86 -28.04 21.13 37.52
CA MET A 86 -28.47 22.44 38.02
C MET A 86 -29.89 22.26 38.53
N ALA A 87 -30.01 21.63 39.70
CA ALA A 87 -31.26 21.59 40.45
C ALA A 87 -31.00 21.99 41.90
N GLU A 88 -30.66 23.26 42.13
CA GLU A 88 -30.95 23.89 43.43
C GLU A 88 -31.00 25.43 43.30
N TRP A 89 -31.90 26.06 44.08
CA TRP A 89 -32.17 27.50 44.24
C TRP A 89 -33.08 28.10 43.13
N HIS A 90 -34.32 28.55 43.37
CA HIS A 90 -34.98 29.10 44.56
C HIS A 90 -36.51 29.00 44.39
#